data_AF-A0A525DEA2-F1
#
_entry.id   AF-A0A525DEA2-F1
#
_cell.length_a   1.000
_cell.length_b   1.000
_cell.length_c   1.000
_cell.angle_alpha   90.00
_cell.angle_beta   90.00
_cell.angle_gamma   90.00
#
_symmetry.space_group_name_H-M   'P 1'
#
loop_
_entity.id
_entity.type
_entity.pdbx_description
1 polymer ?
#
loop_
_entity_poly.entity_id
_entity_poly.type
_entity_poly.pdbx_seq_one_letter_code
_entity_poly.pdbx_strand_id
1 'polypeptide(L)'
;MTRMFTSDIRDSSSTRRPDPFPVHILDRCDRPTTLILDDQVTQKDERDGGFYKAGKGHYGDHLKKEYKRFVAKHPLSGALCTMAGALGHMVDEPGESEAGGNTPWGVSSWAPMPKMSGQPAPGTDDPAANASHIKETAYFLRSDIVGICKLPRYAVFSHSKHTGERIELNHKYAIAIVIDQDWRTASAFNGNDWISNSMSFISYSTSGFIACILADYIRRLGYPARAHHAMNYQVAVPPILLWAGIGDMSRMGDTII
;
A
#
# COMPACT_ATOMS: atom_id res chain seq x y z
N MET A 1 18.15 -30.14 1.07
CA MET A 1 17.16 -29.10 1.40
C MET A 1 17.22 -28.07 0.27
N THR A 2 16.36 -28.22 -0.73
CA THR A 2 16.41 -27.44 -1.97
C THR A 2 15.70 -26.11 -1.75
N ARG A 3 16.46 -25.01 -1.72
CA ARG A 3 15.94 -23.64 -1.54
C ARG A 3 15.24 -23.20 -2.82
N MET A 4 13.97 -22.78 -2.76
CA MET A 4 13.22 -22.45 -3.97
C MET A 4 13.43 -21.01 -4.47
N PHE A 5 13.84 -20.02 -3.66
CA PHE A 5 13.91 -18.62 -4.11
C PHE A 5 15.05 -17.87 -3.38
N THR A 6 16.05 -17.33 -4.10
CA THR A 6 17.37 -16.84 -3.60
C THR A 6 17.28 -15.49 -2.83
N SER A 7 18.18 -15.10 -1.91
CA SER A 7 19.67 -15.23 -1.86
C SER A 7 20.26 -15.30 -0.41
N ASP A 8 21.56 -15.64 -0.28
CA ASP A 8 22.33 -15.70 0.98
C ASP A 8 22.87 -14.33 1.48
N ILE A 9 22.21 -13.20 1.14
CA ILE A 9 22.22 -11.84 1.75
C ILE A 9 21.71 -10.77 0.75
N ARG A 10 21.77 -11.02 -0.56
CA ARG A 10 22.44 -10.18 -1.59
C ARG A 10 23.98 -10.23 -1.49
N ASP A 11 24.49 -11.36 -0.98
CA ASP A 11 25.75 -12.07 -1.25
C ASP A 11 27.12 -11.39 -0.92
N SER A 12 27.34 -11.04 0.36
CA SER A 12 28.58 -10.51 1.03
C SER A 12 28.71 -8.97 1.04
N SER A 13 29.04 -8.28 2.14
CA SER A 13 29.51 -8.65 3.48
C SER A 13 28.91 -7.68 4.52
N SER A 14 28.53 -8.21 5.68
CA SER A 14 28.20 -7.47 6.91
C SER A 14 26.91 -6.62 6.93
N THR A 15 25.72 -7.24 6.88
CA THR A 15 24.65 -6.97 7.86
C THR A 15 23.63 -8.12 7.87
N ARG A 16 23.21 -8.60 9.05
CA ARG A 16 22.08 -9.56 9.22
C ARG A 16 20.71 -8.91 8.96
N ARG A 17 20.64 -7.84 8.16
CA ARG A 17 19.50 -6.92 8.14
C ARG A 17 19.13 -6.58 6.70
N PRO A 18 17.86 -6.80 6.29
CA PRO A 18 17.44 -6.59 4.91
C PRO A 18 17.19 -5.10 4.57
N ASP A 19 17.01 -4.25 5.58
CA ASP A 19 16.66 -2.84 5.38
C ASP A 19 17.85 -2.04 4.77
N PRO A 20 17.63 -1.27 3.67
CA PRO A 20 18.69 -0.50 3.01
C PRO A 20 19.14 0.72 3.81
N PHE A 21 18.26 1.23 4.68
CA PHE A 21 18.56 2.28 5.64
C PHE A 21 18.91 1.67 7.01
N PRO A 22 19.73 2.34 7.84
CA PRO A 22 20.12 1.82 9.15
C PRO A 22 18.98 1.94 10.19
N VAL A 23 17.76 1.49 9.87
CA VAL A 23 16.59 1.57 10.75
C VAL A 23 16.73 0.78 12.06
N HIS A 24 17.80 -0.01 12.17
CA HIS A 24 18.08 -0.83 13.33
C HIS A 24 18.83 -0.13 14.46
N ILE A 25 19.44 1.02 14.19
CA ILE A 25 20.06 1.84 15.23
C ILE A 25 19.05 2.81 15.85
N LEU A 26 17.83 2.87 15.30
CA LEU A 26 16.74 3.68 15.83
C LEU A 26 16.17 3.02 17.08
N ASP A 27 15.89 3.84 18.09
CA ASP A 27 15.23 3.40 19.32
C ASP A 27 13.85 2.81 19.01
N ARG A 28 13.53 1.71 19.68
CA ARG A 28 12.25 1.02 19.54
C ARG A 28 11.48 1.10 20.85
N CYS A 29 10.19 1.32 20.72
CA CYS A 29 9.22 1.27 21.81
C CYS A 29 8.10 0.32 21.44
N ASP A 30 7.45 -0.27 22.45
CA ASP A 30 6.39 -1.27 22.25
C ASP A 30 5.09 -0.65 21.71
N ARG A 31 4.93 0.66 21.86
CA ARG A 31 3.79 1.45 21.40
C ARG A 31 4.25 2.76 20.77
N PRO A 32 3.48 3.35 19.84
CA PRO A 32 3.76 4.69 19.33
C PRO A 32 3.97 5.71 20.45
N THR A 33 4.87 6.67 20.23
CA THR A 33 5.23 7.72 21.20
C THR A 33 4.06 8.68 21.49
N THR A 34 3.11 8.76 20.56
CA THR A 34 1.86 9.49 20.71
C THR A 34 0.81 8.63 21.41
N LEU A 35 0.14 9.20 22.40
CA LEU A 35 -0.93 8.52 23.14
C LEU A 35 -2.07 8.09 22.20
N ILE A 36 -2.40 6.80 22.22
CA ILE A 36 -3.56 6.22 21.54
C ILE A 36 -4.50 5.67 22.60
N LEU A 37 -5.69 6.25 22.68
CA LEU A 37 -6.77 5.82 23.58
C LEU A 37 -7.56 4.69 22.88
N ASP A 38 -7.08 3.45 23.05
CA ASP A 38 -7.56 2.27 22.30
C ASP A 38 -9.09 2.04 22.43
N ASP A 39 -9.69 2.48 23.53
CA ASP A 39 -11.12 2.40 23.83
C ASP A 39 -11.97 3.53 23.20
N GLN A 40 -11.32 4.62 22.75
CA GLN A 40 -12.00 5.80 22.20
C GLN A 40 -11.80 5.97 20.69
N VAL A 41 -10.76 5.36 20.10
CA VAL A 41 -10.52 5.46 18.66
C VAL A 41 -11.45 4.51 17.90
N THR A 42 -12.44 5.08 17.21
CA THR A 42 -13.40 4.33 16.40
C THR A 42 -12.95 4.16 14.95
N GLN A 43 -13.41 3.09 14.31
CA GLN A 43 -13.39 3.01 12.85
C GLN A 43 -14.14 4.20 12.25
N LYS A 44 -13.65 4.72 11.12
CA LYS A 44 -14.28 5.83 10.39
C LYS A 44 -14.96 5.33 9.13
N ASP A 45 -15.97 6.05 8.67
CA ASP A 45 -16.56 5.79 7.37
C ASP A 45 -15.61 6.31 6.27
N GLU A 46 -15.30 5.51 5.25
CA GLU A 46 -14.41 5.97 4.17
C GLU A 46 -15.02 7.19 3.43
N ARG A 47 -16.36 7.27 3.40
CA ARG A 47 -17.12 8.38 2.79
C ARG A 47 -16.94 9.70 3.55
N ASP A 48 -16.43 9.65 4.77
CA ASP A 48 -16.11 10.87 5.52
C ASP A 48 -14.83 11.56 5.05
N GLY A 49 -14.03 10.90 4.21
CA GLY A 49 -12.81 11.45 3.64
C GLY A 49 -13.05 12.71 2.79
N GLY A 50 -12.10 13.66 2.87
CA GLY A 50 -12.21 14.95 2.19
C GLY A 50 -12.39 14.84 0.67
N PHE A 51 -11.67 13.92 0.02
CA PHE A 51 -11.80 13.69 -1.43
C PHE A 51 -13.17 13.15 -1.83
N TYR A 52 -13.75 12.23 -1.05
CA TYR A 52 -15.11 11.74 -1.31
C TYR A 52 -16.14 12.88 -1.21
N LYS A 53 -16.06 13.66 -0.12
CA LYS A 53 -16.92 14.84 0.10
C LYS A 53 -16.78 15.88 -1.01
N ALA A 54 -15.56 16.16 -1.47
CA ALA A 54 -15.30 17.04 -2.61
C ALA A 54 -15.98 16.53 -3.89
N GLY A 55 -15.81 15.24 -4.22
CA GLY A 55 -16.43 14.63 -5.39
C GLY A 55 -17.97 14.59 -5.35
N LYS A 56 -18.56 14.56 -4.14
CA LYS A 56 -20.01 14.67 -3.94
C LYS A 56 -20.53 16.12 -3.96
N GLY A 57 -19.65 17.11 -3.89
CA GLY A 57 -20.00 18.53 -3.90
C GLY A 57 -20.30 19.13 -2.53
N HIS A 58 -19.89 18.46 -1.44
CA HIS A 58 -20.10 18.97 -0.08
C HIS A 58 -19.31 20.26 0.18
N TYR A 59 -18.30 20.54 -0.63
CA TYR A 59 -17.49 21.77 -0.58
C TYR A 59 -17.77 22.71 -1.77
N GLY A 60 -18.94 22.59 -2.40
CA GLY A 60 -19.39 23.45 -3.50
C GLY A 60 -19.01 22.96 -4.90
N ASP A 61 -19.64 23.58 -5.90
CA ASP A 61 -19.57 23.15 -7.30
C ASP A 61 -18.18 23.30 -7.93
N HIS A 62 -17.40 24.30 -7.48
CA HIS A 62 -16.04 24.49 -7.96
C HIS A 62 -15.17 23.26 -7.66
N LEU A 63 -15.12 22.82 -6.40
CA LEU A 63 -14.30 21.67 -6.01
C LEU A 63 -14.84 20.36 -6.59
N LYS A 64 -16.17 20.22 -6.72
CA LYS A 64 -16.78 19.08 -7.42
C LYS A 64 -16.30 18.97 -8.88
N LYS A 65 -16.21 20.11 -9.57
CA LYS A 65 -15.68 20.18 -10.95
C LYS A 65 -14.18 19.90 -10.99
N GLU A 66 -13.39 20.50 -10.10
CA GLU A 66 -11.94 20.30 -10.08
C GLU A 66 -11.51 18.88 -9.68
N TYR A 67 -12.27 18.23 -8.79
CA TYR A 67 -11.98 16.88 -8.29
C TYR A 67 -11.75 15.86 -9.40
N LYS A 68 -12.49 15.96 -10.52
CA LYS A 68 -12.35 15.02 -11.64
C LYS A 68 -11.09 15.23 -12.47
N ARG A 69 -10.46 16.40 -12.39
CA ARG A 69 -9.38 16.79 -13.29
C ARG A 69 -8.06 17.14 -12.61
N PHE A 70 -8.06 17.42 -11.30
CA PHE A 70 -6.90 18.04 -10.63
C PHE A 70 -5.61 17.23 -10.79
N VAL A 71 -5.69 15.89 -10.77
CA VAL A 71 -4.55 14.99 -10.97
C VAL A 71 -3.99 15.09 -12.38
N ALA A 72 -4.84 14.92 -13.40
CA ALA A 72 -4.42 14.78 -14.79
C ALA A 72 -4.12 16.11 -15.50
N LYS A 73 -3.89 17.21 -14.75
CA LYS A 73 -3.57 18.53 -15.31
C LYS A 73 -2.20 18.55 -16.00
N HIS A 74 -1.23 17.79 -15.50
CA HIS A 74 0.10 17.65 -16.09
C HIS A 74 0.21 16.29 -16.82
N PRO A 75 0.78 16.22 -18.04
CA PRO A 75 0.81 14.98 -18.83
C PRO A 75 1.45 13.79 -18.10
N LEU A 76 2.56 14.01 -17.40
CA LEU A 76 3.23 12.97 -16.61
C LEU A 76 2.33 12.42 -15.50
N SER A 77 1.65 13.32 -14.77
CA SER A 77 0.71 12.94 -13.72
C SER A 77 -0.47 12.13 -14.27
N GLY A 78 -1.01 12.52 -15.43
CA GLY A 78 -2.06 11.77 -16.12
C GLY A 78 -1.63 10.34 -16.52
N ALA A 79 -0.40 10.19 -17.03
CA ALA A 79 0.16 8.88 -17.37
C ALA A 79 0.33 7.98 -16.13
N LEU A 80 0.88 8.51 -15.04
CA LEU A 80 1.05 7.78 -13.78
C LEU A 80 -0.30 7.42 -13.13
N CYS A 81 -1.28 8.32 -13.17
CA CYS A 81 -2.64 8.08 -12.70
C CYS A 81 -3.32 6.93 -13.45
N THR A 82 -3.09 6.84 -14.77
CA THR A 82 -3.61 5.74 -15.60
C THR A 82 -3.08 4.39 -15.11
N MET A 83 -1.77 4.31 -14.82
CA MET A 83 -1.15 3.09 -14.29
C MET A 83 -1.66 2.73 -12.89
N ALA A 84 -1.76 3.72 -11.99
CA ALA A 84 -2.33 3.50 -10.66
C ALA A 84 -3.79 2.98 -10.76
N GLY A 85 -4.59 3.54 -11.66
CA GLY A 85 -5.97 3.13 -11.91
C GLY A 85 -6.08 1.67 -12.35
N ALA A 86 -5.22 1.21 -13.27
CA ALA A 86 -5.18 -0.18 -13.71
C ALA A 86 -4.93 -1.16 -12.54
N LEU A 87 -4.07 -0.79 -11.60
CA LEU A 87 -3.78 -1.58 -10.40
C LEU A 87 -4.95 -1.63 -9.40
N GLY A 88 -5.92 -0.73 -9.50
CA GLY A 88 -7.09 -0.68 -8.61
C GLY A 88 -7.96 -1.93 -8.65
N HIS A 89 -7.87 -2.71 -9.74
CA HIS A 89 -8.59 -3.96 -9.92
C HIS A 89 -7.79 -5.20 -9.46
N MET A 90 -6.52 -5.05 -9.09
CA MET A 90 -5.60 -6.16 -8.79
C MET A 90 -5.39 -6.38 -7.29
N VAL A 91 -6.28 -5.84 -6.46
CA VAL A 91 -6.10 -5.77 -5.01
C VAL A 91 -6.49 -7.04 -4.24
N ASP A 92 -7.50 -7.76 -4.72
CA ASP A 92 -7.99 -9.03 -4.15
C ASP A 92 -7.68 -10.20 -5.08
N GLU A 93 -8.05 -11.41 -4.66
CA GLU A 93 -8.34 -12.47 -5.62
C GLU A 93 -9.37 -11.96 -6.64
N PRO A 94 -9.20 -12.26 -7.94
CA PRO A 94 -10.23 -11.95 -8.89
C PRO A 94 -11.51 -12.67 -8.46
N GLY A 95 -12.64 -11.96 -8.52
CA GLY A 95 -13.95 -12.58 -8.43
C GLY A 95 -14.08 -13.68 -9.49
N GLU A 96 -15.13 -14.49 -9.43
CA GLU A 96 -15.39 -15.57 -10.39
C GLU A 96 -15.72 -15.03 -11.80
N SER A 97 -14.78 -14.35 -12.45
CA SER A 97 -14.82 -14.07 -13.86
C SER A 97 -14.00 -15.15 -14.55
N GLU A 98 -14.68 -16.20 -15.03
CA GLU A 98 -14.08 -17.22 -15.91
C GLU A 98 -13.60 -16.64 -17.25
N ALA A 99 -14.01 -15.42 -17.59
CA ALA A 99 -13.53 -14.71 -18.76
C ALA A 99 -12.22 -13.98 -18.41
N GLY A 100 -11.09 -14.49 -18.91
CA GLY A 100 -9.90 -13.67 -19.11
C GLY A 100 -10.33 -12.40 -19.83
N GLY A 101 -10.27 -11.26 -19.15
CA GLY A 101 -10.76 -10.01 -19.70
C GLY A 101 -9.94 -9.63 -20.92
N ASN A 102 -10.61 -9.49 -22.07
CA ASN A 102 -10.00 -8.82 -23.22
C ASN A 102 -9.59 -7.42 -22.75
N THR A 103 -8.28 -7.17 -22.71
CA THR A 103 -7.78 -5.81 -22.58
C THR A 103 -8.33 -4.96 -23.74
N PRO A 104 -8.36 -3.62 -23.64
CA PRO A 104 -8.87 -2.75 -24.71
C PRO A 104 -8.26 -2.96 -26.10
N TRP A 105 -7.17 -3.72 -26.19
CA TRP A 105 -6.43 -4.03 -27.40
C TRP A 105 -6.59 -5.48 -27.88
N GLY A 106 -7.30 -6.35 -27.15
CA GLY A 106 -7.49 -7.76 -27.52
C GLY A 106 -6.19 -8.58 -27.61
N VAL A 107 -5.08 -8.08 -27.05
CA VAL A 107 -3.73 -8.65 -27.24
C VAL A 107 -3.26 -9.57 -26.12
N SER A 108 -4.10 -9.86 -25.12
CA SER A 108 -3.60 -10.60 -23.96
C SER A 108 -4.70 -11.39 -23.23
N SER A 109 -4.70 -12.70 -23.43
CA SER A 109 -5.40 -13.69 -22.60
C SER A 109 -4.55 -14.02 -21.36
N TRP A 110 -4.21 -13.00 -20.56
CA TRP A 110 -3.58 -13.29 -19.27
C TRP A 110 -4.62 -14.01 -18.43
N ALA A 111 -4.26 -15.22 -17.97
CA ALA A 111 -5.12 -15.95 -17.05
C ALA A 111 -5.47 -15.01 -15.89
N PRO A 112 -6.73 -14.97 -15.44
CA PRO A 112 -7.07 -14.27 -14.22
C PRO A 112 -6.12 -14.73 -13.12
N MET A 113 -5.70 -13.79 -12.28
CA MET A 113 -4.82 -14.09 -11.15
C MET A 113 -5.35 -15.32 -10.39
N PRO A 114 -4.53 -16.36 -10.17
CA PRO A 114 -5.05 -17.63 -9.66
C PRO A 114 -5.69 -17.43 -8.29
N LYS A 115 -6.74 -18.22 -7.99
CA LYS A 115 -7.29 -18.32 -6.63
C LYS A 115 -6.15 -18.70 -5.65
N MET A 116 -6.28 -18.31 -4.39
CA MET A 116 -5.30 -18.66 -3.36
C MET A 116 -5.05 -20.18 -3.33
N SER A 117 -3.78 -20.57 -3.10
CA SER A 117 -3.45 -21.98 -2.94
C SER A 117 -4.24 -22.61 -1.79
N GLY A 118 -4.83 -23.79 -2.02
CA GLY A 118 -5.61 -24.50 -1.00
C GLY A 118 -4.78 -25.08 0.15
N GLN A 119 -3.44 -25.08 0.03
CA GLN A 119 -2.52 -25.51 1.08
C GLN A 119 -1.39 -24.50 1.24
N PRO A 120 -0.99 -24.18 2.49
CA PRO A 120 0.19 -23.38 2.76
C PRO A 120 1.44 -24.00 2.13
N ALA A 121 2.28 -23.16 1.53
CA ALA A 121 3.55 -23.61 0.97
C ALA A 121 4.48 -24.16 2.07
N PRO A 122 5.25 -25.24 1.80
CA PRO A 122 6.20 -25.77 2.77
C PRO A 122 7.23 -24.72 3.22
N GLY A 123 7.63 -24.76 4.49
CA GLY A 123 8.65 -23.85 5.03
C GLY A 123 8.12 -22.46 5.40
N THR A 124 6.81 -22.27 5.47
CA THR A 124 6.17 -21.01 5.89
C THR A 124 5.74 -20.99 7.36
N ASP A 125 6.25 -21.93 8.18
CA ASP A 125 5.82 -22.13 9.57
C ASP A 125 6.51 -21.18 10.57
N ASP A 126 7.63 -20.56 10.19
CA ASP A 126 8.38 -19.61 11.04
C ASP A 126 8.02 -18.15 10.71
N PRO A 127 7.30 -17.44 11.59
CA PRO A 127 6.92 -16.04 11.36
C PRO A 127 8.11 -15.09 11.21
N ALA A 128 9.25 -15.36 11.87
CA ALA A 128 10.42 -14.49 11.81
C ALA A 128 11.12 -14.62 10.45
N ALA A 129 11.30 -15.84 9.96
CA ALA A 129 11.79 -16.10 8.61
C ALA A 129 10.87 -15.48 7.55
N ASN A 130 9.55 -15.65 7.69
CA ASN A 130 8.57 -15.06 6.78
C ASN A 130 8.66 -13.53 6.77
N ALA A 131 8.80 -12.88 7.92
CA ALA A 131 8.93 -11.44 8.00
C ALA A 131 10.20 -10.93 7.28
N SER A 132 11.34 -11.60 7.45
CA SER A 132 12.57 -11.28 6.72
C SER A 132 12.39 -11.45 5.22
N HIS A 133 11.81 -12.57 4.81
CA HIS A 133 11.58 -12.89 3.40
C HIS A 133 10.65 -11.89 2.71
N ILE A 134 9.56 -11.50 3.37
CA ILE A 134 8.63 -10.49 2.83
C ILE A 134 9.31 -9.13 2.69
N LYS A 135 10.13 -8.72 3.67
CA LYS A 135 10.93 -7.49 3.56
C LYS A 135 11.90 -7.56 2.38
N GLU A 136 12.68 -8.63 2.27
CA GLU A 136 13.64 -8.83 1.17
C GLU A 136 12.95 -8.82 -0.20
N THR A 137 11.80 -9.47 -0.31
CA THR A 137 10.97 -9.49 -1.52
C THR A 137 10.49 -8.08 -1.86
N ALA A 138 9.99 -7.32 -0.89
CA ALA A 138 9.57 -5.94 -1.09
C ALA A 138 10.74 -5.02 -1.52
N TYR A 139 11.93 -5.19 -0.92
CA TYR A 139 13.14 -4.47 -1.35
C TYR A 139 13.64 -4.91 -2.73
N PHE A 140 13.43 -6.15 -3.12
CA PHE A 140 13.69 -6.62 -4.49
C PHE A 140 12.77 -5.92 -5.49
N LEU A 141 11.52 -5.70 -5.10
CA LEU A 141 10.53 -4.95 -5.89
C LEU A 141 10.69 -3.42 -5.81
N ARG A 142 11.80 -2.91 -5.26
CA ARG A 142 12.15 -1.47 -5.18
C ARG A 142 11.37 -0.67 -4.13
N SER A 143 10.89 -1.29 -3.06
CA SER A 143 10.48 -0.53 -1.87
C SER A 143 11.67 0.20 -1.24
N ASP A 144 11.46 1.38 -0.67
CA ASP A 144 12.51 2.12 0.05
C ASP A 144 12.54 1.73 1.54
N ILE A 145 11.36 1.63 2.18
CA ILE A 145 11.21 1.18 3.57
C ILE A 145 10.04 0.21 3.67
N VAL A 146 10.21 -0.85 4.48
CA VAL A 146 9.19 -1.87 4.72
C VAL A 146 9.02 -2.12 6.21
N GLY A 147 7.78 -2.11 6.67
CA GLY A 147 7.43 -2.36 8.07
C GLY A 147 6.30 -3.38 8.17
N ILE A 148 6.22 -4.09 9.29
CA ILE A 148 5.18 -5.10 9.52
C ILE A 148 4.62 -4.89 10.92
N CYS A 149 3.30 -4.86 11.03
CA CYS A 149 2.61 -4.78 12.31
C CYS A 149 1.38 -5.69 12.35
N LYS A 150 0.82 -5.85 13.56
CA LYS A 150 -0.57 -6.32 13.69
C LYS A 150 -1.49 -5.23 13.14
N LEU A 151 -2.48 -5.59 12.33
CA LEU A 151 -3.42 -4.63 11.77
C LEU A 151 -4.25 -3.98 12.89
N PRO A 152 -4.11 -2.67 13.16
CA PRO A 152 -4.94 -2.00 14.16
C PRO A 152 -6.39 -1.98 13.67
N ARG A 153 -7.33 -2.48 14.49
CA ARG A 153 -8.74 -2.62 14.06
C ARG A 153 -9.39 -1.29 13.68
N TYR A 154 -9.04 -0.22 14.38
CA TYR A 154 -9.53 1.12 14.11
C TYR A 154 -8.96 1.74 12.83
N ALA A 155 -7.89 1.16 12.26
CA ALA A 155 -7.36 1.58 10.97
C ALA A 155 -8.27 1.13 9.81
N VAL A 156 -9.07 0.08 9.99
CA VAL A 156 -10.00 -0.38 8.96
C VAL A 156 -11.21 0.57 8.89
N PHE A 157 -11.57 1.03 7.70
CA PHE A 157 -12.79 1.81 7.52
C PHE A 157 -14.02 0.94 7.82
N SER A 158 -15.07 1.56 8.35
CA SER A 158 -16.33 0.87 8.66
C SER A 158 -17.15 0.55 7.41
N HIS A 159 -17.17 1.46 6.44
CA HIS A 159 -17.94 1.35 5.20
C HIS A 159 -17.11 1.77 3.99
N SER A 160 -17.35 1.12 2.86
CA SER A 160 -16.70 1.43 1.58
C SER A 160 -17.31 2.68 0.95
N LYS A 161 -16.45 3.55 0.41
CA LYS A 161 -16.90 4.68 -0.41
C LYS A 161 -17.46 4.27 -1.78
N HIS A 162 -17.08 3.08 -2.26
CA HIS A 162 -17.46 2.56 -3.57
C HIS A 162 -18.83 1.91 -3.54
N THR A 163 -19.09 1.02 -2.59
CA THR A 163 -20.35 0.27 -2.47
C THR A 163 -21.29 0.82 -1.41
N GLY A 164 -20.77 1.55 -0.42
CA GLY A 164 -21.53 1.98 0.77
C GLY A 164 -21.74 0.88 1.81
N GLU A 165 -21.30 -0.35 1.53
CA GLU A 165 -21.45 -1.51 2.40
C GLU A 165 -20.38 -1.55 3.49
N ARG A 166 -20.66 -2.33 4.54
CA ARG A 166 -19.73 -2.56 5.64
C ARG A 166 -18.49 -3.30 5.15
N ILE A 167 -17.31 -2.86 5.61
CA ILE A 167 -16.04 -3.51 5.29
C ILE A 167 -15.72 -4.57 6.36
N GLU A 168 -15.59 -5.81 5.93
CA GLU A 168 -15.14 -6.93 6.76
C GLU A 168 -13.72 -7.34 6.34
N LEU A 169 -12.71 -6.74 6.98
CA LEU A 169 -11.29 -7.05 6.74
C LEU A 169 -10.71 -7.78 7.96
N ASN A 170 -10.50 -9.10 7.85
CA ASN A 170 -10.11 -9.97 8.97
C ASN A 170 -8.63 -10.41 8.94
N HIS A 171 -7.79 -9.72 8.16
CA HIS A 171 -6.34 -9.96 8.17
C HIS A 171 -5.72 -9.59 9.52
N LYS A 172 -4.78 -10.43 9.98
CA LYS A 172 -4.09 -10.26 11.28
C LYS A 172 -2.95 -9.23 11.21
N TYR A 173 -2.26 -9.17 10.07
CA TYR A 173 -1.06 -8.36 9.89
C TYR A 173 -1.24 -7.36 8.76
N ALA A 174 -0.47 -6.28 8.82
CA ALA A 174 -0.32 -5.30 7.76
C ALA A 174 1.17 -5.15 7.41
N ILE A 175 1.45 -5.08 6.11
CA ILE A 175 2.78 -4.80 5.55
C ILE A 175 2.75 -3.38 5.00
N ALA A 176 3.52 -2.48 5.61
CA ALA A 176 3.69 -1.11 5.18
C ALA A 176 4.81 -1.02 4.15
N ILE A 177 4.54 -0.36 3.03
CA ILE A 177 5.48 -0.12 1.93
C ILE A 177 5.59 1.40 1.77
N VAL A 178 6.82 1.91 1.78
CA VAL A 178 7.10 3.33 1.59
C VAL A 178 7.96 3.49 0.35
N ILE A 179 7.59 4.49 -0.46
CA ILE A 179 8.30 4.90 -1.68
C ILE A 179 8.63 6.38 -1.55
N ASP A 180 9.90 6.73 -1.77
CA ASP A 180 10.36 8.12 -1.81
C ASP A 180 9.67 8.88 -2.97
N GLN A 181 9.28 10.12 -2.72
CA GLN A 181 8.72 11.03 -3.72
C GLN A 181 9.79 11.75 -4.57
N ASP A 182 11.04 11.28 -4.49
CA ASP A 182 12.24 11.83 -5.11
C ASP A 182 12.65 13.20 -4.56
N TRP A 183 13.59 13.17 -3.60
CA TRP A 183 14.13 14.36 -2.97
C TRP A 183 14.73 15.38 -3.97
N ARG A 184 15.23 14.93 -5.13
CA ARG A 184 15.82 15.83 -6.14
C ARG A 184 14.76 16.72 -6.76
N THR A 185 13.64 16.12 -7.20
CA THR A 185 12.49 16.88 -7.67
C THR A 185 11.90 17.72 -6.54
N ALA A 186 11.81 17.16 -5.32
CA ALA A 186 11.31 17.88 -4.15
C ALA A 186 12.17 19.10 -3.76
N SER A 187 13.45 19.12 -4.11
CA SER A 187 14.33 20.27 -3.84
C SER A 187 14.10 21.44 -4.81
N ALA A 188 13.45 21.18 -5.94
CA ALA A 188 13.26 22.14 -7.03
C ALA A 188 11.81 22.65 -7.19
N PHE A 189 10.83 21.98 -6.60
CA PHE A 189 9.42 22.40 -6.65
C PHE A 189 9.04 23.33 -5.49
N ASN A 190 7.97 24.10 -5.63
CA ASN A 190 7.52 25.05 -4.61
C ASN A 190 6.43 24.49 -3.65
N GLY A 191 6.22 23.17 -3.67
CA GLY A 191 5.18 22.48 -2.89
C GLY A 191 3.83 22.31 -3.59
N ASN A 192 3.47 23.20 -4.53
CA ASN A 192 2.14 23.21 -5.15
C ASN A 192 2.12 23.53 -6.66
N ASP A 193 3.27 23.46 -7.33
CA ASP A 193 3.37 23.65 -8.78
C ASP A 193 2.96 22.39 -9.58
N TRP A 194 3.20 22.45 -10.89
CA TRP A 194 2.77 21.46 -11.87
C TRP A 194 3.34 20.05 -11.68
N ILE A 195 4.45 19.87 -10.94
CA ILE A 195 5.04 18.53 -10.74
C ILE A 195 4.46 17.79 -9.53
N SER A 196 3.84 18.50 -8.59
CA SER A 196 3.40 17.96 -7.28
C SER A 196 2.53 16.69 -7.39
N ASN A 197 1.53 16.69 -8.29
CA ASN A 197 0.73 15.48 -8.51
C ASN A 197 1.52 14.33 -9.14
N SER A 198 2.51 14.64 -10.00
CA SER A 198 3.37 13.60 -10.58
C SER A 198 4.22 12.93 -9.49
N MET A 199 4.73 13.69 -8.51
CA MET A 199 5.46 13.16 -7.35
C MET A 199 4.58 12.26 -6.48
N SER A 200 3.33 12.66 -6.22
CA SER A 200 2.38 11.79 -5.52
C SER A 200 2.13 10.49 -6.30
N PHE A 201 1.90 10.59 -7.60
CA PHE A 201 1.50 9.45 -8.42
C PHE A 201 2.65 8.52 -8.83
N ILE A 202 3.92 8.97 -8.83
CA ILE A 202 5.04 8.03 -8.96
C ILE A 202 5.10 7.12 -7.74
N SER A 203 4.93 7.66 -6.53
CA SER A 203 4.89 6.86 -5.31
C SER A 203 3.63 6.00 -5.21
N TYR A 204 2.45 6.49 -5.59
CA TYR A 204 1.22 5.68 -5.59
C TYR A 204 1.24 4.55 -6.60
N SER A 205 1.69 4.80 -7.84
CA SER A 205 1.77 3.74 -8.85
C SER A 205 2.81 2.69 -8.49
N THR A 206 3.97 3.10 -7.97
CA THR A 206 5.05 2.19 -7.55
C THR A 206 4.65 1.37 -6.32
N SER A 207 4.11 2.02 -5.28
CA SER A 207 3.62 1.30 -4.09
C SER A 207 2.47 0.35 -4.41
N GLY A 208 1.53 0.76 -5.28
CA GLY A 208 0.47 -0.10 -5.77
C GLY A 208 0.99 -1.32 -6.53
N PHE A 209 1.99 -1.13 -7.40
CA PHE A 209 2.63 -2.22 -8.13
C PHE A 209 3.25 -3.26 -7.17
N ILE A 210 4.01 -2.80 -6.19
CA ILE A 210 4.65 -3.67 -5.19
C ILE A 210 3.58 -4.37 -4.33
N ALA A 211 2.59 -3.64 -3.83
CA ALA A 211 1.54 -4.18 -2.97
C ALA A 211 0.72 -5.26 -3.68
N CYS A 212 0.33 -5.04 -4.93
CA CYS A 212 -0.41 -6.03 -5.72
C CYS A 212 0.42 -7.31 -5.96
N ILE A 213 1.71 -7.17 -6.29
CA ILE A 213 2.61 -8.32 -6.47
C ILE A 213 2.78 -9.09 -5.17
N LEU A 214 3.02 -8.41 -4.05
CA LEU A 214 3.20 -9.06 -2.75
C LEU A 214 1.92 -9.75 -2.29
N ALA A 215 0.75 -9.13 -2.48
CA ALA A 215 -0.52 -9.76 -2.15
C ALA A 215 -0.75 -11.03 -2.99
N ASP A 216 -0.49 -10.99 -4.31
CA ASP A 216 -0.57 -12.17 -5.17
C ASP A 216 0.42 -13.25 -4.74
N TYR A 217 1.66 -12.86 -4.46
CA TYR A 217 2.70 -13.75 -3.97
C TYR A 217 2.27 -14.48 -2.69
N ILE A 218 1.74 -13.76 -1.70
CA ILE A 218 1.28 -14.34 -0.43
C ILE A 218 0.09 -15.30 -0.66
N ARG A 219 -0.83 -14.99 -1.58
CA ARG A 219 -1.92 -15.89 -1.96
C ARG A 219 -1.44 -17.17 -2.63
N ARG A 220 -0.40 -17.08 -3.47
CA ARG A 220 0.26 -18.26 -4.06
C ARG A 220 0.95 -19.12 -3.00
N LEU A 221 1.37 -18.54 -1.89
CA LEU A 221 1.87 -19.28 -0.72
C LEU A 221 0.74 -19.90 0.14
N GLY A 222 -0.53 -19.67 -0.20
CA GLY A 222 -1.68 -20.25 0.50
C GLY A 222 -2.20 -19.42 1.67
N TYR A 223 -1.91 -18.13 1.71
CA TYR A 223 -2.39 -17.22 2.75
C TYR A 223 -3.27 -16.10 2.17
N PRO A 224 -4.39 -15.73 2.82
CA PRO A 224 -5.23 -14.65 2.35
C PRO A 224 -4.48 -13.32 2.47
N ALA A 225 -4.45 -12.57 1.38
CA ALA A 225 -3.82 -11.26 1.32
C ALA A 225 -4.56 -10.33 0.35
N ARG A 226 -4.60 -9.04 0.72
CA ARG A 226 -5.20 -7.95 -0.06
C ARG A 226 -4.21 -6.80 -0.14
N ALA A 227 -4.06 -6.22 -1.32
CA ALA A 227 -3.31 -4.99 -1.49
C ALA A 227 -4.18 -3.77 -1.13
N HIS A 228 -3.55 -2.75 -0.55
CA HIS A 228 -4.17 -1.47 -0.29
C HIS A 228 -3.27 -0.36 -0.85
N HIS A 229 -3.80 0.45 -1.76
CA HIS A 229 -3.08 1.57 -2.38
C HIS A 229 -4.05 2.70 -2.74
N ALA A 230 -3.52 3.84 -3.21
CA ALA A 230 -4.28 5.08 -3.36
C ALA A 230 -5.58 4.97 -4.19
N MET A 231 -5.64 4.03 -5.14
CA MET A 231 -6.83 3.85 -5.96
C MET A 231 -7.86 2.92 -5.33
N ASN A 232 -7.43 2.02 -4.43
CA ASN A 232 -8.30 1.06 -3.77
C ASN A 232 -7.67 0.60 -2.44
N TYR A 233 -8.17 1.15 -1.33
CA TYR A 233 -7.80 0.73 0.02
C TYR A 233 -9.07 0.60 0.87
N GLN A 234 -8.96 -0.12 1.99
CA GLN A 234 -10.01 -0.23 3.01
C GLN A 234 -9.49 0.16 4.39
N VAL A 235 -8.31 0.78 4.43
CA VAL A 235 -7.60 1.10 5.65
C VAL A 235 -7.08 2.54 5.60
N ALA A 236 -7.08 3.20 6.74
CA ALA A 236 -6.31 4.39 7.00
C ALA A 236 -4.83 3.99 7.19
N VAL A 237 -3.96 4.56 6.36
CA VAL A 237 -2.53 4.23 6.33
C VAL A 237 -1.75 4.77 7.55
N PRO A 238 -1.99 5.99 8.07
CA PRO A 238 -1.15 6.56 9.14
C PRO A 238 -1.03 5.68 10.40
N PRO A 239 -2.11 5.09 10.96
CA PRO A 239 -1.98 4.15 12.08
C PRO A 239 -1.09 2.95 11.77
N ILE A 240 -1.14 2.42 10.55
CA ILE A 240 -0.34 1.28 10.15
C ILE A 240 1.15 1.65 10.11
N LEU A 241 1.49 2.84 9.60
CA LEU A 241 2.88 3.32 9.58
C LEU A 241 3.46 3.50 10.99
N LEU A 242 2.68 4.06 11.92
CA LEU A 242 3.05 4.18 13.33
C LEU A 242 3.34 2.81 13.96
N TRP A 243 2.38 1.88 13.86
CA TRP A 243 2.52 0.55 14.47
C TRP A 243 3.56 -0.33 13.78
N ALA A 244 3.85 -0.09 12.50
CA ALA A 244 4.93 -0.75 11.77
C ALA A 244 6.31 -0.15 12.08
N GLY A 245 6.39 0.91 12.90
CA GLY A 245 7.63 1.56 13.29
C GLY A 245 8.36 2.21 12.12
N ILE A 246 7.59 2.78 11.17
CA ILE A 246 8.10 3.48 9.98
C ILE A 246 8.48 4.93 10.30
N GLY A 247 7.72 5.57 11.18
CA GLY A 247 7.91 6.97 11.57
C GLY A 247 6.98 7.34 12.72
N ASP A 248 6.92 8.64 13.03
CA ASP A 248 6.15 9.21 14.12
C ASP A 248 5.14 10.27 13.63
N MET A 249 4.22 10.65 14.52
CA MET A 249 3.33 11.77 14.28
C MET A 249 4.13 13.06 14.15
N SER A 250 3.79 13.86 13.14
CA SER A 250 4.45 15.13 12.88
C SER A 250 3.47 16.30 13.02
N ARG A 251 3.99 17.53 13.08
CA ARG A 251 3.18 18.76 13.06
C ARG A 251 2.36 18.91 11.77
N MET A 252 2.70 18.19 10.70
CA MET A 252 1.94 18.23 9.44
C MET A 252 0.54 17.60 9.59
N GLY A 253 0.28 16.85 10.67
CA GLY A 253 -1.02 16.25 10.96
C GLY A 253 -1.14 14.87 10.33
N ASP A 254 -1.73 14.79 9.13
CA ASP A 254 -2.10 13.53 8.47
C ASP A 254 -0.91 12.82 7.78
N THR A 255 0.33 13.16 8.14
CA THR A 255 1.57 12.61 7.58
C THR A 255 2.48 12.09 8.69
N ILE A 256 2.89 10.83 8.55
CA ILE A 256 3.89 10.16 9.40
C ILE A 256 5.27 10.38 8.78
N ILE A 257 6.25 10.75 9.61
CA ILE A 257 7.64 11.05 9.20
C ILE A 257 8.60 10.18 9.99
#